data_AF-A0AB34IYN6-F1
#
_entry.id   AF-A0AB34IYN6-F1
#
_cell.length_a   1.000
_cell.length_b   1.000
_cell.length_c   1.000
_cell.angle_alpha   90.00
_cell.angle_beta   90.00
_cell.angle_gamma   90.00
#
_symmetry.space_group_name_H-M   'P 1'
#
loop_
_entity.id
_entity.type
_entity.pdbx_description
1 polymer ?
#
loop_
_entity_poly.entity_id
_entity_poly.type
_entity_poly.pdbx_seq_one_letter_code
_entity_poly.pdbx_strand_id
1 'polypeptide(L)'
;MAAAPLATFFLTGASASVSFVTLGDWGGAALEEPSTPYAQNVKNVASALEKVFKQNDIQFLVNTGDNFYWCGIQNTSDFQVDVDWVQTYAGDVRAVNWYSVLGNHEYGYNVQAQIDLHNTHPTWIMDARYYTKRVALSSSQFVSMIFLDTSPCVSEYRSSSPSRWDPCGTQYPTCSLSGGSDDFEGSCHFHQNIMTQDCGAQLAWFKTKLAAVPKDDWLILVGHHPLDELDVEDFVSAASSHGFDLYLNGHAHTLTHYMIDGIAKYVTSGAGALVMTYDQLGGSPAKDRTMRKATGGDLDGNGNLSLAELAGMNEMASVPYGKSERSIGHTYKQVYNNKVSGFTMHTFSDDFKTLKTDFIGVDGASMYSFSTVKGAPPSPPAPTPAPTPSGSCCYESVSSCSAGQVCCSGSGESYKSASSCAQYGEKHGCKWDGSQCAIPSLVENA
;
A
#
# COMPACT_ATOMS: atom_id res chain seq x y z
N MET A 1 10.97 50.30 -39.59
CA MET A 1 10.41 49.93 -38.27
C MET A 1 11.18 48.72 -37.80
N ALA A 2 12.02 48.89 -36.77
CA ALA A 2 12.80 47.79 -36.20
C ALA A 2 11.94 47.01 -35.21
N ALA A 3 11.95 45.68 -35.31
CA ALA A 3 11.24 44.80 -34.40
C ALA A 3 11.85 44.90 -32.99
N ALA A 4 11.00 45.09 -31.98
CA ALA A 4 11.39 45.05 -30.58
C ALA A 4 11.83 43.63 -30.19
N PRO A 5 12.87 43.46 -29.34
CA PRO A 5 13.25 42.14 -28.85
C PRO A 5 12.20 41.61 -27.89
N LEU A 6 11.91 40.31 -27.96
CA LEU A 6 11.14 39.62 -26.93
C LEU A 6 11.87 39.77 -25.60
N ALA A 7 11.19 40.35 -24.61
CA ALA A 7 11.66 40.38 -23.24
C ALA A 7 11.64 38.96 -22.66
N THR A 8 12.82 38.38 -22.46
CA THR A 8 12.98 37.14 -21.69
C THR A 8 12.80 37.48 -20.21
N PHE A 9 11.61 37.21 -19.67
CA PHE A 9 11.40 37.20 -18.23
C PHE A 9 12.04 35.93 -17.65
N PHE A 10 13.16 36.07 -16.96
CA PHE A 10 13.61 35.04 -16.02
C PHE A 10 12.82 35.23 -14.73
N LEU A 11 11.81 34.38 -14.50
CA LEU A 11 11.27 34.19 -13.16
C LEU A 11 12.34 33.50 -12.33
N THR A 12 13.00 34.27 -11.47
CA THR A 12 13.76 33.73 -10.33
C THR A 12 12.77 33.21 -9.30
N GLY A 13 12.18 32.05 -9.58
CA GLY A 13 11.47 31.23 -8.59
C GLY A 13 12.39 30.10 -8.16
N ALA A 14 12.41 29.79 -6.86
CA ALA A 14 13.00 28.54 -6.38
C ALA A 14 12.48 27.39 -7.25
N SER A 15 13.39 26.56 -7.77
CA SER A 15 13.00 25.40 -8.57
C SER A 15 12.03 24.58 -7.75
N ALA A 16 10.77 24.49 -8.17
CA ALA A 16 9.82 23.60 -7.51
C ALA A 16 10.35 22.17 -7.64
N SER A 17 10.45 21.46 -6.52
CA SER A 17 10.90 20.07 -6.50
C SER A 17 9.88 19.20 -7.22
N VAL A 18 10.30 18.52 -8.28
CA VAL A 18 9.46 17.63 -9.08
C VAL A 18 8.93 16.50 -8.20
N SER A 19 7.61 16.27 -8.25
CA SER A 19 6.95 15.25 -7.43
C SER A 19 5.99 14.38 -8.24
N PHE A 20 5.69 13.20 -7.72
CA PHE A 20 4.61 12.33 -8.22
C PHE A 20 3.88 11.67 -7.04
N VAL A 21 2.69 11.15 -7.31
CA VAL A 21 1.85 10.45 -6.32
C VAL A 21 1.72 8.97 -6.68
N THR A 22 1.60 8.10 -5.68
CA THR A 22 1.18 6.70 -5.86
C THR A 22 -0.13 6.43 -5.13
N LEU A 23 -1.13 5.90 -5.83
CA LEU A 23 -2.45 5.57 -5.29
C LEU A 23 -2.89 4.19 -5.81
N GLY A 24 -3.36 3.32 -4.93
CA GLY A 24 -3.93 2.01 -5.27
C GLY A 24 -5.25 1.75 -4.55
N ASP A 25 -5.97 0.75 -5.03
CA ASP A 25 -7.14 0.17 -4.36
C ASP A 25 -8.20 1.25 -4.06
N TRP A 26 -8.46 2.09 -5.07
CA TRP A 26 -9.21 3.33 -4.95
C TRP A 26 -10.60 3.29 -5.58
N GLY A 27 -10.92 2.26 -6.38
CA GLY A 27 -12.14 2.12 -7.18
C GLY A 27 -13.43 1.86 -6.40
N GLY A 28 -13.66 2.58 -5.31
CA GLY A 28 -14.71 2.28 -4.33
C GLY A 28 -15.79 3.36 -4.17
N ALA A 29 -15.83 4.39 -5.01
CA ALA A 29 -16.85 5.44 -4.95
C ALA A 29 -18.23 4.93 -5.40
N ALA A 30 -18.27 3.99 -6.35
CA ALA A 30 -19.48 3.33 -6.84
C ALA A 30 -20.03 2.25 -5.91
N LEU A 31 -19.30 1.89 -4.84
CA LEU A 31 -19.73 0.83 -3.92
C LEU A 31 -20.92 1.27 -3.07
N GLU A 32 -22.08 0.67 -3.33
CA GLU A 32 -23.30 0.84 -2.54
C GLU A 32 -23.33 -0.12 -1.33
N GLU A 33 -22.39 0.05 -0.40
CA GLU A 33 -22.35 -0.71 0.86
C GLU A 33 -22.62 0.20 2.08
N PRO A 34 -23.89 0.47 2.44
CA PRO A 34 -24.24 1.46 3.48
C PRO A 34 -23.64 1.17 4.87
N SER A 35 -23.28 -0.09 5.14
CA SER A 35 -22.65 -0.52 6.39
C SER A 35 -21.13 -0.37 6.41
N THR A 36 -20.52 0.11 5.33
CA THR A 36 -19.06 0.26 5.20
C THR A 36 -18.67 1.70 4.86
N PRO A 37 -17.46 2.15 5.23
CA PRO A 37 -17.02 3.51 4.96
C PRO A 37 -16.39 3.70 3.57
N TYR A 38 -16.43 2.71 2.66
CA TYR A 38 -15.60 2.69 1.44
C TYR A 38 -15.77 3.91 0.54
N ALA A 39 -16.99 4.22 0.10
CA ALA A 39 -17.24 5.41 -0.74
C ALA A 39 -16.88 6.72 -0.02
N GLN A 40 -16.99 6.77 1.31
CA GLN A 40 -16.58 7.94 2.10
C GLN A 40 -15.05 8.05 2.20
N ASN A 41 -14.34 6.93 2.34
CA ASN A 41 -12.88 6.89 2.32
C ASN A 41 -12.35 7.46 1.00
N VAL A 42 -12.92 7.03 -0.13
CA VAL A 42 -12.55 7.53 -1.47
C VAL A 42 -12.71 9.05 -1.56
N LYS A 43 -13.84 9.59 -1.10
CA LYS A 43 -14.08 11.06 -1.07
C LYS A 43 -13.04 11.80 -0.22
N ASN A 44 -12.66 11.22 0.92
CA ASN A 44 -11.67 11.81 1.80
C ASN A 44 -10.26 11.79 1.16
N VAL A 45 -9.90 10.69 0.50
CA VAL A 45 -8.63 10.54 -0.24
C VAL A 45 -8.58 11.51 -1.43
N ALA A 46 -9.64 11.61 -2.23
CA ALA A 46 -9.74 12.56 -3.33
C ALA A 46 -9.55 14.01 -2.85
N SER A 47 -10.20 14.38 -1.74
CA SER A 47 -10.04 15.71 -1.12
C SER A 47 -8.61 15.98 -0.66
N ALA A 48 -7.90 14.97 -0.14
CA ALA A 48 -6.51 15.10 0.26
C ALA A 48 -5.55 15.21 -0.95
N LEU A 49 -5.80 14.46 -2.02
CA LEU A 49 -5.07 14.59 -3.28
C LEU A 49 -5.20 15.99 -3.86
N GLU A 50 -6.41 16.56 -3.89
CA GLU A 50 -6.59 17.94 -4.36
C GLU A 50 -5.75 18.94 -3.57
N LYS A 51 -5.64 18.79 -2.25
CA LYS A 51 -4.78 19.65 -1.42
C LYS A 51 -3.31 19.48 -1.78
N VAL A 52 -2.86 18.24 -1.95
CA VAL A 52 -1.46 17.92 -2.30
C VAL A 52 -1.11 18.49 -3.68
N PHE A 53 -1.98 18.33 -4.68
CA PHE A 53 -1.79 18.89 -6.03
C PHE A 53 -1.75 20.42 -6.02
N LYS A 54 -2.50 21.10 -5.14
CA LYS A 54 -2.46 22.57 -5.01
C LYS A 54 -1.16 23.08 -4.36
N GLN A 55 -0.47 22.24 -3.59
CA GLN A 55 0.69 22.62 -2.77
C GLN A 55 2.02 22.18 -3.36
N ASN A 56 2.01 21.25 -4.31
CA ASN A 56 3.21 20.60 -4.83
C ASN A 56 3.15 20.51 -6.36
N ASP A 57 4.32 20.49 -6.99
CA ASP A 57 4.45 20.30 -8.44
C ASP A 57 4.35 18.81 -8.80
N ILE A 58 3.12 18.28 -8.77
CA ILE A 58 2.83 16.88 -9.11
C ILE A 58 2.79 16.74 -10.64
N GLN A 59 3.75 16.01 -11.20
CA GLN A 59 3.89 15.84 -12.65
C GLN A 59 3.10 14.65 -13.20
N PHE A 60 2.88 13.62 -12.39
CA PHE A 60 2.14 12.42 -12.76
C PHE A 60 1.69 11.63 -11.52
N LEU A 61 0.81 10.66 -11.76
CA LEU A 61 0.33 9.71 -10.77
C LEU A 61 0.66 8.27 -11.22
N VAL A 62 1.13 7.45 -10.30
CA VAL A 62 1.33 6.00 -10.46
C VAL A 62 0.15 5.30 -9.79
N ASN A 63 -0.63 4.59 -10.58
CA ASN A 63 -1.80 3.86 -10.13
C ASN A 63 -1.45 2.37 -9.99
N THR A 64 -1.56 1.82 -8.77
CA THR A 64 -1.15 0.45 -8.43
C THR A 64 -2.27 -0.59 -8.50
N GLY A 65 -3.34 -0.34 -9.25
CA GLY A 65 -4.38 -1.35 -9.54
C GLY A 65 -5.51 -1.40 -8.53
N ASP A 66 -6.45 -2.33 -8.75
CA ASP A 66 -7.77 -2.35 -8.13
C ASP A 66 -8.51 -1.03 -8.37
N ASN A 67 -8.65 -0.77 -9.68
CA ASN A 67 -9.14 0.46 -10.27
C ASN A 67 -10.66 0.57 -10.18
N PHE A 68 -11.37 -0.56 -10.25
CA PHE A 68 -12.84 -0.60 -10.26
C PHE A 68 -13.35 -1.84 -9.50
N TYR A 69 -13.94 -1.64 -8.33
CA TYR A 69 -14.47 -2.72 -7.50
C TYR A 69 -15.96 -3.04 -7.83
N TRP A 70 -16.38 -4.31 -7.84
CA TRP A 70 -15.60 -5.47 -7.43
C TRP A 70 -14.87 -6.16 -8.58
N CYS A 71 -15.33 -6.14 -9.82
CA CYS A 71 -14.81 -7.06 -10.86
C CYS A 71 -14.17 -6.38 -12.07
N GLY A 72 -13.76 -5.12 -11.91
CA GLY A 72 -13.36 -4.29 -13.02
C GLY A 72 -14.57 -3.75 -13.79
N ILE A 73 -14.31 -3.40 -15.04
CA ILE A 73 -15.31 -2.86 -15.97
C ILE A 73 -15.52 -3.82 -17.15
N GLN A 74 -16.72 -3.82 -17.73
CA GLN A 74 -17.00 -4.62 -18.93
C GLN A 74 -16.51 -3.96 -20.22
N ASN A 75 -16.50 -2.63 -20.28
CA ASN A 75 -16.16 -1.85 -21.47
C ASN A 75 -15.74 -0.41 -21.08
N THR A 76 -15.26 0.38 -22.04
CA THR A 76 -14.78 1.75 -21.80
C THR A 76 -15.87 2.77 -21.44
N SER A 77 -17.14 2.40 -21.58
CA SER A 77 -18.32 3.24 -21.26
C SER A 77 -19.09 2.73 -20.03
N ASP A 78 -18.47 1.83 -19.28
CA ASP A 78 -18.94 1.37 -17.98
C ASP A 78 -19.10 2.56 -17.01
N PHE A 79 -20.18 2.58 -16.24
CA PHE A 79 -20.50 3.72 -15.38
C PHE A 79 -19.46 3.93 -14.27
N GLN A 80 -18.75 2.86 -13.84
CA GLN A 80 -17.69 2.96 -12.85
C GLN A 80 -16.55 3.88 -13.34
N VAL A 81 -16.28 3.92 -14.64
CA VAL A 81 -15.29 4.85 -15.22
C VAL A 81 -15.65 6.29 -14.85
N ASP A 82 -16.93 6.64 -14.97
CA ASP A 82 -17.40 7.98 -14.64
C ASP A 82 -17.41 8.23 -13.13
N VAL A 83 -17.98 7.31 -12.35
CA VAL A 83 -18.19 7.47 -10.91
C VAL A 83 -16.87 7.36 -10.12
N ASP A 84 -16.12 6.29 -10.30
CA ASP A 84 -14.90 6.02 -9.51
C ASP A 84 -13.73 6.88 -9.93
N TRP A 85 -13.68 7.32 -11.19
CA TRP A 85 -12.51 8.04 -11.70
C TRP A 85 -12.82 9.45 -12.20
N VAL A 86 -13.65 9.61 -13.25
CA VAL A 86 -13.81 10.90 -13.94
C VAL A 86 -14.35 11.99 -13.02
N GLN A 87 -15.37 11.67 -12.21
CA GLN A 87 -16.02 12.58 -11.29
C GLN A 87 -15.27 12.69 -9.95
N THR A 88 -14.79 11.56 -9.43
CA THR A 88 -14.14 11.49 -8.11
C THR A 88 -12.79 12.19 -8.07
N TYR A 89 -11.94 12.02 -9.09
CA TYR A 89 -10.60 12.60 -9.14
C TYR A 89 -10.49 13.76 -10.14
N ALA A 90 -11.53 14.60 -10.24
CA ALA A 90 -11.59 15.68 -11.22
C ALA A 90 -10.50 16.77 -11.04
N GLY A 91 -10.47 17.72 -11.99
CA GLY A 91 -9.55 18.85 -11.95
C GLY A 91 -8.09 18.45 -12.16
N ASP A 92 -7.18 19.08 -11.41
CA ASP A 92 -5.72 18.91 -11.57
C ASP A 92 -5.28 17.45 -11.35
N VAL A 93 -5.98 16.71 -10.49
CA VAL A 93 -5.65 15.31 -10.16
C VAL A 93 -5.77 14.40 -11.39
N ARG A 94 -6.80 14.58 -12.23
CA ARG A 94 -6.98 13.82 -13.49
C ARG A 94 -6.34 14.46 -14.71
N ALA A 95 -5.88 15.71 -14.59
CA ALA A 95 -5.21 16.43 -15.67
C ALA A 95 -3.78 15.92 -15.94
N VAL A 96 -3.12 15.32 -14.95
CA VAL A 96 -1.82 14.67 -15.12
C VAL A 96 -1.97 13.25 -15.67
N ASN A 97 -0.89 12.67 -16.18
CA ASN A 97 -0.88 11.27 -16.60
C ASN A 97 -1.03 10.34 -15.40
N TRP A 98 -1.93 9.36 -15.52
CA TRP A 98 -2.12 8.23 -14.62
C TRP A 98 -1.48 7.00 -15.26
N TYR A 99 -0.32 6.60 -14.78
CA TYR A 99 0.34 5.37 -15.22
C TYR A 99 -0.21 4.19 -14.41
N SER A 100 -1.10 3.42 -15.02
CA SER A 100 -1.91 2.41 -14.35
C SER A 100 -1.37 0.99 -14.52
N VAL A 101 -1.61 0.15 -13.52
CA VAL A 101 -1.53 -1.32 -13.61
C VAL A 101 -2.90 -1.93 -13.33
N LEU A 102 -3.00 -3.23 -13.60
CA LEU A 102 -4.16 -4.04 -13.24
C LEU A 102 -3.96 -4.64 -11.85
N GLY A 103 -5.02 -4.66 -11.06
CA GLY A 103 -5.13 -5.45 -9.84
C GLY A 103 -5.82 -6.80 -10.06
N ASN A 104 -6.14 -7.49 -8.97
CA ASN A 104 -6.84 -8.78 -9.05
C ASN A 104 -8.32 -8.57 -9.40
N HIS A 105 -8.93 -7.47 -8.96
CA HIS A 105 -10.34 -7.19 -9.21
C HIS A 105 -10.65 -7.00 -10.71
N GLU A 106 -9.74 -6.41 -11.46
CA GLU A 106 -9.91 -6.20 -12.90
C GLU A 106 -10.01 -7.47 -13.74
N TYR A 107 -9.57 -8.62 -13.20
CA TYR A 107 -9.68 -9.89 -13.88
C TYR A 107 -11.12 -10.43 -13.89
N GLY A 108 -12.02 -9.85 -13.10
CA GLY A 108 -13.40 -10.32 -13.06
C GLY A 108 -14.15 -10.14 -14.38
N TYR A 109 -13.94 -9.03 -15.08
CA TYR A 109 -14.59 -8.71 -16.35
C TYR A 109 -13.58 -8.50 -17.49
N ASN A 110 -13.57 -7.34 -18.13
CA ASN A 110 -12.82 -7.11 -19.36
C ASN A 110 -11.57 -6.27 -19.10
N VAL A 111 -10.45 -6.96 -18.89
CA VAL A 111 -9.15 -6.30 -18.75
C VAL A 111 -8.80 -5.40 -19.94
N GLN A 112 -9.16 -5.80 -21.17
CA GLN A 112 -8.84 -5.02 -22.37
C GLN A 112 -9.55 -3.66 -22.36
N ALA A 113 -10.72 -3.54 -21.73
CA ALA A 113 -11.43 -2.28 -21.62
C ALA A 113 -10.59 -1.19 -20.93
N GLN A 114 -9.79 -1.54 -19.92
CA GLN A 114 -8.92 -0.59 -19.24
C GLN A 114 -7.66 -0.24 -20.03
N ILE A 115 -7.18 -1.14 -20.88
CA ILE A 115 -6.12 -0.79 -21.84
C ILE A 115 -6.70 0.22 -22.83
N ASP A 116 -7.91 -0.04 -23.32
CA ASP A 116 -8.58 0.78 -24.34
C ASP A 116 -9.08 2.14 -23.80
N LEU A 117 -9.14 2.34 -22.48
CA LEU A 117 -9.55 3.62 -21.86
C LEU A 117 -8.71 4.80 -22.35
N HIS A 118 -7.45 4.59 -22.73
CA HIS A 118 -6.60 5.67 -23.24
C HIS A 118 -7.19 6.32 -24.52
N ASN A 119 -8.05 5.60 -25.26
CA ASN A 119 -8.66 6.09 -26.50
C ASN A 119 -9.72 7.17 -26.24
N THR A 120 -10.37 7.12 -25.08
CA THR A 120 -11.40 8.10 -24.67
C THR A 120 -10.90 9.04 -23.58
N HIS A 121 -9.91 8.62 -22.79
CA HIS A 121 -9.30 9.39 -21.71
C HIS A 121 -7.77 9.42 -21.85
N PRO A 122 -7.20 10.40 -22.57
CA PRO A 122 -5.78 10.42 -22.91
C PRO A 122 -4.80 10.47 -21.74
N THR A 123 -5.26 10.88 -20.55
CA THR A 123 -4.44 10.88 -19.32
C THR A 123 -4.43 9.53 -18.62
N TRP A 124 -5.29 8.58 -19.01
CA TRP A 124 -5.20 7.19 -18.58
C TRP A 124 -4.16 6.46 -19.43
N ILE A 125 -3.04 6.11 -18.80
CA ILE A 125 -1.91 5.48 -19.49
C ILE A 125 -1.80 4.02 -19.02
N MET A 126 -2.12 3.10 -19.93
CA MET A 126 -1.93 1.66 -19.74
C MET A 126 -1.71 1.00 -21.11
N ASP A 127 -0.52 1.16 -21.68
CA ASP A 127 -0.21 0.76 -23.07
C ASP A 127 -0.45 -0.73 -23.35
N ALA A 128 -0.30 -1.55 -22.32
CA ALA A 128 -0.53 -2.98 -22.32
C ALA A 128 -0.73 -3.44 -20.87
N ARG A 129 -0.99 -4.74 -20.67
CA ARG A 129 -1.07 -5.36 -19.34
C ARG A 129 0.19 -5.12 -18.48
N TYR A 130 1.35 -5.23 -19.12
CA TYR A 130 2.66 -4.88 -18.57
C TYR A 130 3.44 -4.11 -19.62
N TYR A 131 4.11 -3.04 -19.23
CA TYR A 131 4.73 -2.07 -20.15
C TYR A 131 5.83 -1.26 -19.45
N THR A 132 6.51 -0.41 -20.21
CA THR A 132 7.55 0.49 -19.68
C THR A 132 7.25 1.93 -20.06
N LYS A 133 7.54 2.87 -19.16
CA LYS A 133 7.53 4.30 -19.48
C LYS A 133 8.82 4.94 -19.02
N ARG A 134 9.33 5.86 -19.84
CA ARG A 134 10.46 6.71 -19.48
C ARG A 134 9.98 8.15 -19.47
N VAL A 135 9.99 8.76 -18.30
CA VAL A 135 9.47 10.11 -18.08
C VAL A 135 10.63 11.05 -17.81
N ALA A 136 10.66 12.20 -18.50
CA ALA A 136 11.63 13.24 -18.25
C ALA A 136 11.26 13.99 -16.96
N LEU A 137 12.19 14.06 -16.02
CA LEU A 137 12.10 14.89 -14.81
C LEU A 137 12.74 16.26 -15.04
N SER A 138 13.73 16.32 -15.93
CA SER A 138 14.36 17.55 -16.41
C SER A 138 14.93 17.31 -17.82
N SER A 139 15.72 18.25 -18.34
CA SER A 139 16.37 18.08 -19.65
C SER A 139 17.38 16.93 -19.70
N SER A 140 17.90 16.47 -18.55
CA SER A 140 18.91 15.41 -18.46
C SER A 140 18.58 14.30 -17.46
N GLN A 141 17.55 14.48 -16.63
CA GLN A 141 17.15 13.49 -15.62
C GLN A 141 15.85 12.81 -16.04
N PHE A 142 15.80 11.49 -15.84
CA PHE A 142 14.68 10.66 -16.24
C PHE A 142 14.37 9.62 -15.15
N VAL A 143 13.11 9.19 -15.13
CA VAL A 143 12.67 7.99 -14.42
C VAL A 143 12.17 6.97 -15.45
N SER A 144 12.77 5.80 -15.42
CA SER A 144 12.31 4.60 -16.13
C SER A 144 11.44 3.79 -15.17
N MET A 145 10.21 3.54 -15.59
CA MET A 145 9.22 2.76 -14.86
C MET A 145 8.91 1.47 -15.62
N ILE A 146 8.87 0.35 -14.90
CA ILE A 146 8.43 -0.95 -15.42
C ILE A 146 7.16 -1.35 -14.67
N PHE A 147 6.07 -1.49 -15.41
CA PHE A 147 4.74 -1.83 -14.91
C PHE A 147 4.48 -3.33 -15.15
N LEU A 148 4.13 -4.04 -14.09
CA LEU A 148 3.92 -5.49 -14.07
C LEU A 148 2.42 -5.82 -13.93
N ASP A 149 2.00 -6.86 -14.63
CA ASP A 149 0.71 -7.51 -14.47
C ASP A 149 0.87 -8.66 -13.47
N THR A 150 0.65 -8.34 -12.20
CA THR A 150 1.02 -9.25 -11.09
C THR A 150 0.02 -10.39 -10.86
N SER A 151 -1.28 -10.20 -11.14
CA SER A 151 -2.32 -11.19 -10.81
C SER A 151 -2.11 -12.57 -11.46
N PRO A 152 -1.71 -12.69 -12.75
CA PRO A 152 -1.40 -13.99 -13.35
C PRO A 152 -0.21 -14.73 -12.76
N CYS A 153 0.61 -14.05 -11.97
CA CYS A 153 1.83 -14.56 -11.34
C CYS A 153 1.62 -14.97 -9.88
N VAL A 154 0.37 -14.97 -9.40
CA VAL A 154 -0.03 -15.52 -8.11
C VAL A 154 -0.66 -16.90 -8.34
N SER A 155 -0.05 -17.94 -7.79
CA SER A 155 -0.39 -19.35 -8.03
C SER A 155 -1.79 -19.69 -7.53
N GLU A 156 -2.21 -19.05 -6.44
CA GLU A 156 -3.54 -19.15 -5.85
C GLU A 156 -4.64 -18.80 -6.87
N TYR A 157 -4.44 -17.74 -7.65
CA TYR A 157 -5.39 -17.28 -8.66
C TYR A 157 -5.47 -18.20 -9.89
N ARG A 158 -4.46 -19.06 -10.07
CA ARG A 158 -4.41 -20.09 -11.12
C ARG A 158 -5.03 -21.41 -10.65
N SER A 159 -5.48 -21.52 -9.40
CA SER A 159 -6.17 -22.70 -8.88
C SER A 159 -7.48 -22.94 -9.61
N SER A 160 -7.85 -24.20 -9.84
CA SER A 160 -9.19 -24.54 -10.36
C SER A 160 -10.28 -24.43 -9.31
N SER A 161 -9.95 -24.17 -8.04
CA SER A 161 -10.91 -24.00 -6.94
C SER A 161 -11.42 -22.56 -6.89
N PRO A 162 -12.73 -22.32 -7.11
CA PRO A 162 -13.28 -20.96 -7.05
C PRO A 162 -13.06 -20.25 -5.72
N SER A 163 -12.98 -20.97 -4.60
CA SER A 163 -12.68 -20.37 -3.28
C SER A 163 -11.35 -19.60 -3.20
N ARG A 164 -10.45 -19.81 -4.18
CA ARG A 164 -9.13 -19.17 -4.29
C ARG A 164 -9.14 -17.96 -5.23
N TRP A 165 -10.27 -17.66 -5.87
CA TRP A 165 -10.40 -16.52 -6.78
C TRP A 165 -10.84 -15.29 -5.99
N ASP A 166 -10.05 -14.23 -5.99
CA ASP A 166 -10.37 -12.97 -5.33
C ASP A 166 -10.50 -11.90 -6.41
N PRO A 167 -11.68 -11.29 -6.65
CA PRO A 167 -12.91 -11.34 -5.83
C PRO A 167 -13.86 -12.51 -6.12
N CYS A 168 -13.73 -13.15 -7.29
CA CYS A 168 -14.79 -13.98 -7.88
C CYS A 168 -14.93 -15.38 -7.30
N GLY A 169 -14.62 -15.52 -6.02
CA GLY A 169 -14.74 -16.77 -5.32
C GLY A 169 -16.16 -17.01 -4.83
N THR A 170 -16.29 -17.90 -3.86
CA THR A 170 -17.60 -18.29 -3.34
C THR A 170 -18.39 -17.14 -2.72
N GLN A 171 -17.72 -16.07 -2.31
CA GLN A 171 -18.34 -14.90 -1.69
C GLN A 171 -18.96 -13.94 -2.71
N TYR A 172 -18.37 -13.79 -3.91
CA TYR A 172 -18.84 -12.85 -4.94
C TYR A 172 -18.80 -13.46 -6.35
N PRO A 173 -19.57 -14.53 -6.63
CA PRO A 173 -19.51 -15.23 -7.92
C PRO A 173 -20.02 -14.40 -9.11
N THR A 174 -20.86 -13.39 -8.86
CA THR A 174 -21.43 -12.48 -9.87
C THR A 174 -21.09 -11.02 -9.62
N CYS A 175 -20.14 -10.73 -8.72
CA CYS A 175 -19.64 -9.39 -8.42
C CYS A 175 -20.72 -8.32 -8.08
N SER A 176 -21.95 -8.77 -7.84
CA SER A 176 -23.12 -7.93 -7.59
C SER A 176 -22.96 -7.20 -6.26
N LEU A 177 -23.33 -5.92 -6.28
CA LEU A 177 -23.37 -5.05 -5.13
C LEU A 177 -24.75 -5.20 -4.46
N SER A 178 -24.80 -6.01 -3.40
CA SER A 178 -25.89 -6.11 -2.41
C SER A 178 -27.18 -6.87 -2.81
N GLY A 179 -27.31 -8.12 -2.35
CA GLY A 179 -28.57 -8.77 -1.90
C GLY A 179 -29.80 -8.82 -2.83
N GLY A 180 -29.77 -8.20 -4.00
CA GLY A 180 -30.76 -8.22 -5.04
C GLY A 180 -30.44 -9.32 -6.03
N SER A 181 -31.44 -9.72 -6.80
CA SER A 181 -31.27 -10.53 -7.99
C SER A 181 -30.69 -9.70 -9.15
N ASP A 182 -29.79 -8.75 -8.87
CA ASP A 182 -29.17 -7.91 -9.89
C ASP A 182 -27.87 -8.57 -10.35
N ASP A 183 -27.93 -9.08 -11.56
CA ASP A 183 -26.80 -9.59 -12.32
C ASP A 183 -25.94 -8.43 -12.84
N PHE A 184 -25.57 -7.49 -11.95
CA PHE A 184 -25.16 -6.11 -12.23
C PHE A 184 -24.42 -5.93 -13.55
N GLU A 185 -23.50 -6.84 -13.88
CA GLU A 185 -22.75 -6.83 -15.14
C GLU A 185 -22.45 -8.23 -15.74
N GLY A 186 -23.13 -9.28 -15.25
CA GLY A 186 -23.00 -10.65 -15.77
C GLY A 186 -22.10 -11.59 -14.96
N SER A 187 -21.66 -12.68 -15.59
CA SER A 187 -20.84 -13.70 -14.93
C SER A 187 -19.39 -13.24 -14.79
N CYS A 188 -18.75 -13.55 -13.66
CA CYS A 188 -17.33 -13.30 -13.53
C CYS A 188 -16.48 -14.28 -14.35
N HIS A 189 -15.49 -13.75 -15.06
CA HIS A 189 -14.54 -14.46 -15.92
C HIS A 189 -13.12 -14.55 -15.36
N PHE A 190 -12.93 -14.30 -14.06
CA PHE A 190 -11.63 -14.23 -13.36
C PHE A 190 -10.64 -15.33 -13.77
N HIS A 191 -11.00 -16.58 -13.55
CA HIS A 191 -10.08 -17.68 -13.80
C HIS A 191 -9.75 -17.84 -15.29
N GLN A 192 -10.74 -17.66 -16.18
CA GLN A 192 -10.50 -17.69 -17.62
C GLN A 192 -9.50 -16.59 -18.01
N ASN A 193 -9.71 -15.38 -17.53
CA ASN A 193 -8.84 -14.25 -17.80
C ASN A 193 -7.41 -14.49 -17.27
N ILE A 194 -7.26 -15.01 -16.06
CA ILE A 194 -5.95 -15.37 -15.48
C ILE A 194 -5.24 -16.43 -16.33
N MET A 195 -5.95 -17.50 -16.71
CA MET A 195 -5.36 -18.65 -17.41
C MET A 195 -4.97 -18.34 -18.86
N THR A 196 -5.49 -17.27 -19.46
CA THR A 196 -5.02 -16.79 -20.77
C THR A 196 -3.65 -16.09 -20.72
N GLN A 197 -3.14 -15.80 -19.53
CA GLN A 197 -1.87 -15.09 -19.33
C GLN A 197 -0.73 -16.05 -18.95
N ASP A 198 0.47 -15.69 -19.40
CA ASP A 198 1.71 -16.44 -19.21
C ASP A 198 2.69 -15.63 -18.34
N CYS A 199 2.84 -16.06 -17.07
CA CYS A 199 3.74 -15.42 -16.12
C CYS A 199 5.22 -15.60 -16.50
N GLY A 200 5.60 -16.75 -17.07
CA GLY A 200 6.98 -17.03 -17.50
C GLY A 200 7.39 -16.15 -18.68
N ALA A 201 6.47 -15.92 -19.63
CA ALA A 201 6.67 -14.97 -20.72
C ALA A 201 6.86 -13.54 -20.20
N GLN A 202 6.07 -13.13 -19.19
CA GLN A 202 6.24 -11.84 -18.54
C GLN A 202 7.58 -11.73 -17.81
N LEU A 203 8.03 -12.76 -17.08
CA LEU A 203 9.35 -12.75 -16.41
C LEU A 203 10.49 -12.61 -17.42
N ALA A 204 10.42 -13.31 -18.56
CA ALA A 204 11.41 -13.20 -19.63
C ALA A 204 11.44 -11.79 -20.25
N TRP A 205 10.27 -11.21 -20.49
CA TRP A 205 10.13 -9.82 -20.92
C TRP A 205 10.71 -8.86 -19.87
N PHE A 206 10.39 -9.07 -18.59
CA PHE A 206 10.83 -8.22 -17.48
C PHE A 206 12.35 -8.17 -17.39
N LYS A 207 13.02 -9.32 -17.42
CA LYS A 207 14.49 -9.42 -17.45
C LYS A 207 15.09 -8.66 -18.64
N THR A 208 14.45 -8.72 -19.81
CA THR A 208 14.88 -7.97 -21.00
C THR A 208 14.73 -6.46 -20.80
N LYS A 209 13.63 -6.02 -20.17
CA LYS A 209 13.38 -4.60 -19.91
C LYS A 209 14.29 -4.02 -18.85
N LEU A 210 14.54 -4.74 -17.76
CA LEU A 210 15.53 -4.38 -16.75
C LEU A 210 16.89 -4.07 -17.41
N ALA A 211 17.41 -5.01 -18.21
CA ALA A 211 18.70 -4.84 -18.89
C ALA A 211 18.75 -3.68 -19.90
N ALA A 212 17.59 -3.21 -20.38
CA ALA A 212 17.49 -2.10 -21.33
C ALA A 212 17.35 -0.72 -20.65
N VAL A 213 17.18 -0.66 -19.33
CA VAL A 213 17.07 0.60 -18.59
C VAL A 213 18.40 1.36 -18.65
N PRO A 214 18.42 2.65 -19.05
CA PRO A 214 19.63 3.46 -18.99
C PRO A 214 20.16 3.55 -17.55
N LYS A 215 21.46 3.35 -17.37
CA LYS A 215 22.09 3.34 -16.03
C LYS A 215 21.92 4.63 -15.24
N ASP A 216 21.75 5.75 -15.93
CA ASP A 216 21.60 7.08 -15.33
C ASP A 216 20.13 7.43 -15.05
N ASP A 217 19.16 6.58 -15.39
CA ASP A 217 17.77 6.78 -15.03
C ASP A 217 17.50 6.36 -13.58
N TRP A 218 16.50 6.96 -12.95
CA TRP A 218 15.85 6.30 -11.80
C TRP A 218 15.11 5.06 -12.32
N LEU A 219 15.14 3.95 -11.58
CA LEU A 219 14.38 2.74 -11.92
C LEU A 219 13.32 2.44 -10.85
N ILE A 220 12.06 2.65 -11.21
CA ILE A 220 10.91 2.32 -10.38
C ILE A 220 10.16 1.13 -10.99
N LEU A 221 9.86 0.16 -10.15
CA LEU A 221 9.05 -0.99 -10.50
C LEU A 221 7.65 -0.79 -9.93
N VAL A 222 6.62 -1.15 -10.68
CA VAL A 222 5.23 -0.95 -10.30
C VAL A 222 4.45 -2.24 -10.54
N GLY A 223 3.71 -2.69 -9.55
CA GLY A 223 2.79 -3.83 -9.65
C GLY A 223 1.59 -3.62 -8.75
N HIS A 224 0.66 -4.58 -8.72
CA HIS A 224 -0.46 -4.51 -7.78
C HIS A 224 -0.14 -5.24 -6.48
N HIS A 225 0.34 -6.47 -6.56
CA HIS A 225 0.72 -7.26 -5.38
C HIS A 225 2.09 -6.84 -4.83
N PRO A 226 2.38 -7.05 -3.53
CA PRO A 226 3.77 -7.09 -3.06
C PRO A 226 4.58 -8.08 -3.87
N LEU A 227 5.86 -7.76 -4.13
CA LEU A 227 6.65 -8.52 -5.10
C LEU A 227 6.95 -9.96 -4.64
N ASP A 228 7.03 -10.20 -3.32
CA ASP A 228 7.24 -11.52 -2.73
C ASP A 228 5.99 -12.41 -2.73
N GLU A 229 4.83 -11.87 -3.11
CA GLU A 229 3.62 -12.67 -3.34
C GLU A 229 3.57 -13.31 -4.73
N LEU A 230 4.47 -12.94 -5.64
CA LEU A 230 4.61 -13.59 -6.95
C LEU A 230 5.34 -14.93 -6.77
N ASP A 231 4.58 -16.02 -6.81
CA ASP A 231 5.04 -17.37 -6.48
C ASP A 231 4.95 -18.36 -7.67
N VAL A 232 4.43 -17.91 -8.82
CA VAL A 232 4.52 -18.67 -10.08
C VAL A 232 5.93 -18.58 -10.67
N GLU A 233 6.57 -17.42 -10.53
CA GLU A 233 7.90 -17.12 -11.05
C GLU A 233 8.62 -16.13 -10.13
N ASP A 234 9.96 -16.20 -10.06
CA ASP A 234 10.76 -15.39 -9.15
C ASP A 234 11.14 -14.03 -9.75
N PHE A 235 10.27 -13.03 -9.53
CA PHE A 235 10.52 -11.64 -9.90
C PHE A 235 11.43 -10.89 -8.92
N VAL A 236 11.45 -11.29 -7.65
CA VAL A 236 12.26 -10.63 -6.61
C VAL A 236 13.75 -10.81 -6.92
N SER A 237 14.20 -12.04 -7.22
CA SER A 237 15.59 -12.29 -7.62
C SER A 237 15.94 -11.60 -8.93
N ALA A 238 15.02 -11.54 -9.89
CA ALA A 238 15.24 -10.86 -11.16
C ALA A 238 15.45 -9.34 -10.95
N ALA A 239 14.59 -8.70 -10.16
CA ALA A 239 14.70 -7.28 -9.82
C ALA A 239 15.98 -6.99 -9.02
N SER A 240 16.24 -7.79 -7.98
CA SER A 240 17.38 -7.59 -7.07
C SER A 240 18.74 -7.82 -7.76
N SER A 241 18.82 -8.78 -8.68
CA SER A 241 20.06 -9.07 -9.44
C SER A 241 20.46 -7.93 -10.38
N HIS A 242 19.49 -7.17 -10.90
CA HIS A 242 19.76 -5.98 -11.69
C HIS A 242 19.98 -4.73 -10.82
N GLY A 243 19.21 -4.62 -9.74
CA GLY A 243 19.06 -3.41 -8.95
C GLY A 243 17.93 -2.52 -9.48
N PHE A 244 17.23 -1.89 -8.55
CA PHE A 244 16.16 -0.92 -8.77
C PHE A 244 16.15 0.08 -7.60
N ASP A 245 15.44 1.19 -7.73
CA ASP A 245 15.39 2.23 -6.71
C ASP A 245 14.18 2.09 -5.79
N LEU A 246 13.00 1.80 -6.35
CA LEU A 246 11.76 1.67 -5.59
C LEU A 246 10.81 0.66 -6.26
N TYR A 247 10.09 -0.12 -5.46
CA TYR A 247 8.95 -0.93 -5.87
C TYR A 247 7.68 -0.36 -5.25
N LEU A 248 6.67 -0.12 -6.08
CA LEU A 248 5.40 0.47 -5.70
C LEU A 248 4.27 -0.54 -5.95
N ASN A 249 3.44 -0.79 -4.93
CA ASN A 249 2.30 -1.68 -5.05
C ASN A 249 1.06 -1.21 -4.28
N GLY A 250 -0.06 -1.91 -4.50
CA GLY A 250 -1.32 -1.78 -3.77
C GLY A 250 -1.66 -3.11 -3.11
N HIS A 251 -2.85 -3.64 -3.40
CA HIS A 251 -3.41 -4.93 -3.00
C HIS A 251 -3.70 -5.05 -1.50
N ALA A 252 -2.71 -4.81 -0.65
CA ALA A 252 -2.92 -4.75 0.78
C ALA A 252 -3.61 -3.42 1.10
N HIS A 253 -4.78 -3.46 1.75
CA HIS A 253 -5.53 -2.23 2.06
C HIS A 253 -4.93 -1.48 3.26
N THR A 254 -3.72 -0.96 3.06
CA THR A 254 -2.87 -0.33 4.08
C THR A 254 -1.80 0.52 3.41
N LEU A 255 -1.11 1.32 4.22
CA LEU A 255 0.07 2.08 3.86
C LEU A 255 1.30 1.44 4.50
N THR A 256 2.22 0.90 3.71
CA THR A 256 3.34 0.10 4.24
C THR A 256 4.67 0.47 3.58
N HIS A 257 5.72 0.61 4.38
CA HIS A 257 7.11 0.53 3.92
C HIS A 257 7.70 -0.79 4.43
N TYR A 258 8.31 -1.55 3.53
CA TYR A 258 8.82 -2.87 3.87
C TYR A 258 10.11 -3.23 3.13
N MET A 259 10.69 -4.33 3.58
CA MET A 259 11.89 -4.94 3.06
C MET A 259 11.58 -6.34 2.52
N ILE A 260 12.22 -6.67 1.41
CA ILE A 260 12.41 -8.05 0.99
C ILE A 260 13.92 -8.33 0.98
N ASP A 261 14.37 -9.41 1.60
CA ASP A 261 15.78 -9.79 1.75
C ASP A 261 16.65 -8.70 2.37
N GLY A 262 16.07 -7.96 3.33
CA GLY A 262 16.72 -6.83 3.99
C GLY A 262 16.83 -5.56 3.15
N ILE A 263 16.27 -5.54 1.93
CA ILE A 263 16.28 -4.39 1.02
C ILE A 263 15.04 -3.53 1.24
N ALA A 264 15.19 -2.37 1.87
CA ALA A 264 14.11 -1.43 2.18
C ALA A 264 13.73 -0.52 1.00
N LYS A 265 13.17 -1.10 -0.06
CA LYS A 265 12.81 -0.39 -1.30
C LYS A 265 11.36 -0.57 -1.72
N TYR A 266 10.52 -1.10 -0.84
CA TYR A 266 9.17 -1.52 -1.21
C TYR A 266 8.11 -0.72 -0.46
N VAL A 267 7.12 -0.23 -1.19
CA VAL A 267 6.07 0.64 -0.68
C VAL A 267 4.70 0.17 -1.16
N THR A 268 3.83 -0.13 -0.21
CA THR A 268 2.41 -0.34 -0.45
C THR A 268 1.62 0.96 -0.24
N SER A 269 0.88 1.38 -1.26
CA SER A 269 -0.05 2.51 -1.25
C SER A 269 -1.47 2.04 -1.61
N GLY A 270 -1.95 0.96 -0.98
CA GLY A 270 -3.23 0.32 -1.30
C GLY A 270 -4.42 0.83 -0.48
N ALA A 271 -4.36 2.06 0.03
CA ALA A 271 -5.33 2.58 1.01
C ALA A 271 -6.33 3.58 0.42
N GLY A 272 -6.66 3.47 -0.87
CA GLY A 272 -7.55 4.40 -1.57
C GLY A 272 -9.02 4.31 -1.16
N ALA A 273 -9.53 3.10 -0.89
CA ALA A 273 -10.95 2.86 -0.62
C ALA A 273 -11.19 1.89 0.56
N LEU A 274 -10.73 0.64 0.43
CA LEU A 274 -11.22 -0.49 1.21
C LEU A 274 -10.57 -0.66 2.61
N VAL A 275 -10.35 0.46 3.30
CA VAL A 275 -9.77 0.50 4.66
C VAL A 275 -10.87 0.51 5.72
N MET A 276 -10.77 -0.41 6.69
CA MET A 276 -11.60 -0.42 7.90
C MET A 276 -10.77 -0.64 9.15
N THR A 277 -11.08 0.08 10.22
CA THR A 277 -10.50 -0.12 11.55
C THR A 277 -11.07 -1.37 12.25
N TYR A 278 -10.45 -1.80 13.33
CA TYR A 278 -10.89 -2.96 14.13
C TYR A 278 -12.32 -2.81 14.63
N ASP A 279 -12.62 -1.63 15.17
CA ASP A 279 -13.92 -1.33 15.72
C ASP A 279 -14.98 -1.29 14.61
N GLN A 280 -14.63 -0.77 13.42
CA GLN A 280 -15.50 -0.81 12.24
C GLN A 280 -15.75 -2.24 11.74
N LEU A 281 -14.81 -3.16 11.99
CA LEU A 281 -14.96 -4.60 11.73
C LEU A 281 -15.74 -5.34 12.84
N GLY A 282 -16.23 -4.63 13.87
CA GLY A 282 -16.92 -5.19 15.01
C GLY A 282 -16.01 -6.00 15.94
N GLY A 283 -14.71 -5.68 15.97
CA GLY A 283 -13.73 -6.36 16.80
C GLY A 283 -13.38 -7.77 16.32
N SER A 284 -13.44 -8.04 15.01
CA SER A 284 -13.10 -9.35 14.44
C SER A 284 -11.99 -9.23 13.40
N PRO A 285 -10.75 -9.68 13.71
CA PRO A 285 -9.64 -9.61 12.76
C PRO A 285 -9.86 -10.50 11.53
N ALA A 286 -10.67 -11.55 11.65
CA ALA A 286 -11.02 -12.44 10.55
C ALA A 286 -11.84 -11.76 9.43
N LYS A 287 -12.49 -10.63 9.71
CA LYS A 287 -13.22 -9.83 8.70
C LYS A 287 -12.32 -8.82 8.00
N ASP A 288 -11.07 -8.70 8.43
CA ASP A 288 -10.11 -7.79 7.85
C ASP A 288 -9.61 -8.32 6.49
N ARG A 289 -9.99 -7.63 5.41
CA ARG A 289 -9.59 -8.01 4.04
C ARG A 289 -8.08 -8.00 3.85
N THR A 290 -7.38 -7.04 4.45
CA THR A 290 -5.91 -6.98 4.39
C THR A 290 -5.30 -8.23 5.02
N MET A 291 -5.85 -8.69 6.15
CA MET A 291 -5.37 -9.91 6.82
C MET A 291 -5.70 -11.18 6.05
N ARG A 292 -6.88 -11.25 5.43
CA ARG A 292 -7.24 -12.38 4.56
C ARG A 292 -6.28 -12.51 3.39
N LYS A 293 -5.92 -11.38 2.76
CA LYS A 293 -4.93 -11.32 1.68
C LYS A 293 -3.54 -11.78 2.18
N ALA A 294 -3.09 -11.27 3.34
CA ALA A 294 -1.80 -11.63 3.94
C ALA A 294 -1.68 -13.12 4.31
N THR A 295 -2.74 -13.72 4.85
CA THR A 295 -2.77 -15.13 5.29
C THR A 295 -3.13 -16.09 4.15
N GLY A 296 -3.47 -15.56 2.98
CA GLY A 296 -3.88 -16.31 1.79
C GLY A 296 -5.05 -17.25 2.06
N GLY A 297 -6.03 -16.75 2.82
CA GLY A 297 -7.33 -17.39 2.99
C GLY A 297 -7.35 -18.70 3.79
N ASP A 298 -6.33 -19.02 4.60
CA ASP A 298 -6.37 -20.13 5.57
C ASP A 298 -7.31 -19.77 6.73
N LEU A 299 -8.57 -19.67 6.38
CA LEU A 299 -9.69 -19.52 7.28
C LEU A 299 -10.11 -20.92 7.72
N ASP A 300 -10.46 -21.08 8.99
CA ASP A 300 -11.13 -22.26 9.49
C ASP A 300 -12.42 -22.54 8.68
N GLY A 301 -13.02 -23.72 8.85
CA GLY A 301 -14.25 -24.11 8.15
C GLY A 301 -15.45 -23.17 8.36
N ASN A 302 -15.31 -22.10 9.17
CA ASN A 302 -16.31 -21.06 9.43
C ASN A 302 -15.88 -19.68 8.90
N GLY A 303 -14.77 -19.56 8.18
CA GLY A 303 -14.29 -18.29 7.62
C GLY A 303 -13.50 -17.42 8.60
N ASN A 304 -12.96 -17.97 9.70
CA ASN A 304 -12.15 -17.25 10.68
C ASN A 304 -10.65 -17.57 10.57
N LEU A 305 -9.79 -16.60 10.84
CA LEU A 305 -8.35 -16.85 11.03
C LEU A 305 -8.12 -17.85 12.18
N SER A 306 -7.07 -18.66 12.10
CA SER A 306 -6.78 -19.65 13.14
C SER A 306 -6.44 -18.98 14.49
N LEU A 307 -6.72 -19.67 15.60
CA LEU A 307 -6.43 -19.19 16.97
C LEU A 307 -4.94 -18.84 17.20
N ALA A 308 -4.02 -19.46 16.45
CA ALA A 308 -2.59 -19.17 16.52
C ALA A 308 -2.24 -17.84 15.85
N GLU A 309 -2.93 -17.47 14.77
CA GLU A 309 -2.77 -16.19 14.06
C GLU A 309 -3.40 -15.05 14.87
N LEU A 310 -4.54 -15.29 15.53
CA LEU A 310 -5.25 -14.30 16.34
C LEU A 310 -4.50 -13.88 17.62
N ALA A 311 -3.64 -14.73 18.18
CA ALA A 311 -2.96 -14.50 19.47
C ALA A 311 -1.96 -13.33 19.47
N GLY A 312 -1.57 -12.81 18.31
CA GLY A 312 -0.66 -11.65 18.16
C GLY A 312 -1.33 -10.35 17.67
N MET A 313 -2.66 -10.34 17.46
CA MET A 313 -3.35 -9.31 16.65
C MET A 313 -4.10 -8.24 17.46
N ASN A 314 -3.85 -8.12 18.78
CA ASN A 314 -4.58 -7.18 19.64
C ASN A 314 -4.28 -5.69 19.38
N GLU A 315 -3.32 -5.35 18.52
CA GLU A 315 -3.03 -3.97 18.11
C GLU A 315 -2.89 -3.86 16.58
N MET A 316 -3.93 -3.37 15.90
CA MET A 316 -3.96 -3.23 14.43
C MET A 316 -2.85 -2.37 13.83
N ALA A 317 -2.16 -1.56 14.63
CA ALA A 317 -1.11 -0.66 14.15
C ALA A 317 0.15 -1.41 13.68
N SER A 318 0.30 -2.70 14.00
CA SER A 318 1.58 -3.41 13.85
C SER A 318 1.51 -4.76 13.13
N VAL A 319 0.36 -5.13 12.54
CA VAL A 319 0.22 -6.47 11.96
C VAL A 319 1.24 -6.69 10.84
N PRO A 320 2.12 -7.71 10.92
CA PRO A 320 3.09 -7.99 9.87
C PRO A 320 2.36 -8.48 8.63
N TYR A 321 2.35 -7.67 7.57
CA TYR A 321 1.77 -8.06 6.29
C TYR A 321 2.85 -8.73 5.44
N GLY A 322 2.85 -10.05 5.21
CA GLY A 322 3.82 -10.68 4.30
C GLY A 322 3.78 -12.21 4.30
N LYS A 323 3.72 -12.84 3.12
CA LYS A 323 3.61 -14.31 2.97
C LYS A 323 4.98 -14.99 3.04
N SER A 324 5.68 -14.89 4.17
CA SER A 324 7.04 -15.47 4.31
C SER A 324 7.11 -17.00 4.14
N GLU A 325 5.99 -17.72 4.25
CA GLU A 325 5.95 -19.18 4.03
C GLU A 325 5.59 -19.60 2.59
N ARG A 326 5.11 -18.67 1.74
CA ARG A 326 4.78 -18.93 0.32
C ARG A 326 5.70 -18.21 -0.67
N SER A 327 6.53 -17.28 -0.20
CA SER A 327 7.54 -16.63 -1.04
C SER A 327 8.55 -17.65 -1.55
N ILE A 328 9.09 -17.42 -2.76
CA ILE A 328 10.15 -18.26 -3.35
C ILE A 328 11.47 -18.02 -2.59
N GLY A 329 11.57 -18.46 -1.34
CA GLY A 329 12.78 -18.34 -0.52
C GLY A 329 13.17 -16.92 -0.11
N HIS A 330 12.25 -15.96 -0.17
CA HIS A 330 12.50 -14.55 0.17
C HIS A 330 11.98 -14.18 1.55
N THR A 331 12.71 -13.31 2.25
CA THR A 331 12.35 -12.86 3.60
C THR A 331 11.63 -11.51 3.55
N TYR A 332 10.44 -11.44 4.13
CA TYR A 332 9.69 -10.19 4.27
C TYR A 332 9.94 -9.57 5.66
N LYS A 333 10.14 -8.25 5.71
CA LYS A 333 10.14 -7.50 6.97
C LYS A 333 9.48 -6.13 6.82
N GLN A 334 8.47 -5.89 7.63
CA GLN A 334 7.82 -4.57 7.73
C GLN A 334 8.75 -3.54 8.40
N VAL A 335 8.78 -2.32 7.85
CA VAL A 335 9.50 -1.16 8.41
C VAL A 335 8.50 -0.18 9.04
N TYR A 336 7.43 0.12 8.32
CA TYR A 336 6.33 0.96 8.77
C TYR A 336 5.03 0.38 8.19
N ASN A 337 3.95 0.44 8.96
CA ASN A 337 2.61 0.09 8.49
C ASN A 337 1.59 0.96 9.18
N ASN A 338 0.59 1.41 8.44
CA ASN A 338 -0.52 2.14 9.00
C ASN A 338 -1.79 1.87 8.20
N LYS A 339 -2.79 1.31 8.89
CA LYS A 339 -4.07 0.93 8.29
C LYS A 339 -5.05 2.10 8.35
N VAL A 340 -4.80 3.08 7.50
CA VAL A 340 -5.60 4.31 7.37
C VAL A 340 -5.75 4.66 5.90
N SER A 341 -6.87 5.29 5.53
CA SER A 341 -7.08 5.78 4.18
C SER A 341 -6.03 6.85 3.84
N GLY A 342 -5.47 6.79 2.64
CA GLY A 342 -4.38 7.68 2.25
C GLY A 342 -3.65 7.19 1.01
N PHE A 343 -2.49 7.80 0.76
CA PHE A 343 -1.65 7.53 -0.42
C PHE A 343 -0.20 7.91 -0.11
N THR A 344 0.72 7.71 -1.06
CA THR A 344 2.10 8.16 -0.94
C THR A 344 2.43 9.25 -1.95
N MET A 345 3.23 10.23 -1.52
CA MET A 345 3.81 11.27 -2.38
C MET A 345 5.32 11.09 -2.43
N HIS A 346 5.90 11.29 -3.61
CA HIS A 346 7.31 11.09 -3.85
C HIS A 346 7.91 12.37 -4.44
N THR A 347 8.92 12.93 -3.78
CA THR A 347 9.53 14.22 -4.15
C THR A 347 11.02 14.04 -4.40
N PHE A 348 11.47 14.37 -5.61
CA PHE A 348 12.88 14.36 -5.95
C PHE A 348 13.60 15.54 -5.29
N SER A 349 14.83 15.31 -4.83
CA SER A 349 15.74 16.40 -4.48
C SER A 349 16.10 17.20 -5.73
N ASP A 350 16.49 18.47 -5.55
CA ASP A 350 16.88 19.35 -6.67
C ASP A 350 18.03 18.81 -7.52
N ASP A 351 18.90 17.98 -6.93
CA ASP A 351 20.00 17.30 -7.62
C ASP A 351 19.63 15.92 -8.17
N PHE A 352 18.38 15.50 -8.01
CA PHE A 352 17.82 14.22 -8.42
C PHE A 352 18.60 12.99 -7.91
N LYS A 353 19.35 13.11 -6.81
CA LYS A 353 20.05 11.98 -6.19
C LYS A 353 19.24 11.29 -5.11
N THR A 354 18.22 11.96 -4.57
CA THR A 354 17.37 11.44 -3.51
C THR A 354 15.91 11.56 -3.90
N LEU A 355 15.11 10.56 -3.51
CA LEU A 355 13.66 10.54 -3.64
C LEU A 355 13.06 10.38 -2.25
N LYS A 356 12.44 11.43 -1.73
CA LYS A 356 11.70 11.39 -0.46
C LYS A 356 10.32 10.78 -0.73
N THR A 357 9.93 9.80 0.06
CA THR A 357 8.58 9.22 0.06
C THR A 357 7.87 9.62 1.34
N ASP A 358 6.72 10.26 1.22
CA ASP A 358 5.83 10.66 2.31
C ASP A 358 4.55 9.82 2.25
N PHE A 359 4.12 9.28 3.41
CA PHE A 359 2.86 8.59 3.56
C PHE A 359 1.81 9.59 4.08
N ILE A 360 0.86 9.94 3.22
CA ILE A 360 -0.08 11.04 3.42
C ILE A 360 -1.44 10.50 3.87
N GLY A 361 -1.95 11.00 4.98
CA GLY A 361 -3.30 10.73 5.46
C GLY A 361 -4.36 11.62 4.79
N VAL A 362 -5.64 11.33 5.02
CA VAL A 362 -6.77 12.10 4.47
C VAL A 362 -6.86 13.55 4.99
N ASP A 363 -6.16 13.90 6.06
CA ASP A 363 -6.01 15.27 6.51
C ASP A 363 -5.04 16.09 5.64
N GLY A 364 -4.19 15.41 4.87
CA GLY A 364 -3.11 15.96 4.05
C GLY A 364 -1.75 15.99 4.77
N ALA A 365 -1.65 15.46 5.98
CA ALA A 365 -0.41 15.42 6.74
C ALA A 365 0.42 14.16 6.41
N SER A 366 1.75 14.32 6.45
CA SER A 366 2.68 13.20 6.36
C SER A 366 2.78 12.50 7.71
N MET A 367 2.47 11.20 7.73
CA MET A 367 2.49 10.35 8.92
C MET A 367 3.83 9.64 9.10
N TYR A 368 4.54 9.43 8.00
CA TYR A 368 5.84 8.78 7.95
C TYR A 368 6.55 9.17 6.66
N SER A 369 7.88 9.27 6.71
CA SER A 369 8.69 9.52 5.53
C SER A 369 9.99 8.75 5.57
N PHE A 370 10.51 8.42 4.40
CA PHE A 370 11.88 7.96 4.22
C PHE A 370 12.44 8.46 2.89
N SER A 371 13.75 8.34 2.71
CA SER A 371 14.42 8.79 1.50
C SER A 371 15.21 7.65 0.86
N THR A 372 15.03 7.50 -0.44
CA THR A 372 15.81 6.57 -1.28
C THR A 372 16.91 7.33 -1.99
N VAL A 373 18.13 6.82 -2.00
CA VAL A 373 19.25 7.38 -2.78
C VAL A 373 19.37 6.61 -4.08
N LYS A 374 19.43 7.32 -5.20
CA LYS A 374 19.52 6.76 -6.56
C LYS A 374 20.70 5.82 -6.70
N GLY A 375 20.45 4.61 -7.20
CA GLY A 375 21.48 3.61 -7.46
C GLY A 375 22.22 3.12 -6.21
N ALA A 376 21.81 3.54 -5.01
CA ALA A 376 22.47 3.10 -3.79
C ALA A 376 22.12 1.64 -3.50
N PRO A 377 23.11 0.80 -3.13
CA PRO A 377 22.84 -0.43 -2.41
C PRO A 377 22.18 -0.07 -1.06
N PRO A 378 21.40 -0.98 -0.46
CA PRO A 378 20.56 -0.66 0.68
C PRO A 378 21.39 -0.13 1.86
N SER A 379 21.01 1.02 2.41
CA SER A 379 21.38 1.37 3.78
C SER A 379 20.31 0.80 4.72
N PRO A 380 20.67 0.12 5.82
CA PRO A 380 19.72 -0.16 6.89
C PRO A 380 19.08 1.16 7.34
N PRO A 381 17.81 1.14 7.81
CA PRO A 381 17.20 2.33 8.39
C PRO A 381 18.16 2.90 9.44
N ALA A 382 18.37 4.22 9.42
CA ALA A 382 18.95 4.87 10.59
C ALA A 382 18.08 4.49 11.80
N PRO A 383 18.65 4.05 12.92
CA PRO A 383 17.86 3.77 14.10
C PRO A 383 17.04 5.02 14.43
N THR A 384 15.73 4.84 14.58
CA THR A 384 14.83 5.88 15.08
C THR A 384 15.49 6.47 16.34
N PRO A 385 15.66 7.80 16.46
CA PRO A 385 16.13 8.38 17.69
C PRO A 385 15.25 7.85 18.81
N ALA A 386 15.85 7.15 19.78
CA ALA A 386 15.13 6.69 20.94
C ALA A 386 14.43 7.91 21.57
N PRO A 387 13.15 7.80 21.97
CA PRO A 387 12.50 8.88 22.68
C PRO A 387 13.37 9.24 23.89
N THR A 388 13.76 10.51 23.97
CA THR A 388 14.57 11.02 25.07
C THR A 388 13.87 10.69 26.39
N PRO A 389 14.50 9.96 27.31
CA PRO A 389 13.83 9.51 28.52
C PRO A 389 13.67 10.68 29.49
N SER A 390 12.43 11.11 29.69
CA SER A 390 12.04 11.88 30.87
C SER A 390 10.93 11.15 31.61
N GLY A 391 11.25 10.59 32.78
CA GLY A 391 10.31 10.41 33.89
C GLY A 391 9.65 9.04 34.08
N SER A 392 9.84 8.51 35.29
CA SER A 392 8.86 7.75 36.10
C SER A 392 8.36 6.35 35.67
N CYS A 393 8.29 6.05 34.38
CA CYS A 393 7.60 4.86 33.88
C CYS A 393 8.53 3.70 33.50
N CYS A 394 8.23 2.52 34.03
CA CYS A 394 8.72 1.20 33.61
C CYS A 394 7.71 0.65 32.58
N TYR A 395 8.10 0.64 31.31
CA TYR A 395 7.23 0.20 30.21
C TYR A 395 7.31 -1.30 29.97
N GLU A 396 6.29 -1.85 29.31
CA GLU A 396 6.26 -3.25 28.96
C GLU A 396 7.50 -3.73 28.16
N SER A 397 8.04 -2.84 27.33
CA SER A 397 9.11 -3.10 26.36
C SER A 397 10.53 -3.03 26.94
N VAL A 398 10.71 -2.61 28.20
CA VAL A 398 12.06 -2.52 28.79
C VAL A 398 12.47 -3.85 29.45
N SER A 399 13.76 -4.19 29.34
CA SER A 399 14.30 -5.48 29.79
C SER A 399 14.50 -5.58 31.31
N SER A 400 14.53 -4.45 32.01
CA SER A 400 14.74 -4.39 33.47
C SER A 400 14.31 -3.03 34.00
N CYS A 401 13.67 -3.00 35.17
CA CYS A 401 13.21 -1.78 35.83
C CYS A 401 13.79 -1.63 37.24
N SER A 402 13.92 -0.39 37.69
CA SER A 402 14.50 -0.01 38.98
C SER A 402 13.45 0.09 40.08
N ALA A 403 13.82 -0.23 41.31
CA ALA A 403 12.96 -0.11 42.48
C ALA A 403 12.38 1.32 42.61
N GLY A 404 11.09 1.42 42.90
CA GLY A 404 10.37 2.70 42.98
C GLY A 404 9.84 3.26 41.66
N GLN A 405 10.04 2.58 40.52
CA GLN A 405 9.40 2.95 39.26
C GLN A 405 7.95 2.47 39.18
N VAL A 406 7.12 3.21 38.44
CA VAL A 406 5.71 2.89 38.18
C VAL A 406 5.62 2.08 36.89
N CYS A 407 4.95 0.93 36.93
CA CYS A 407 4.66 0.15 35.73
C CYS A 407 3.56 0.82 34.91
N CYS A 408 3.87 1.15 33.67
CA CYS A 408 2.99 1.90 32.78
C CYS A 408 2.62 1.09 31.54
N SER A 409 1.42 1.35 31.00
CA SER A 409 0.99 0.87 29.69
C SER A 409 1.81 1.51 28.57
N GLY A 410 1.65 1.02 27.33
CA GLY A 410 2.24 1.64 26.13
C GLY A 410 1.83 3.11 25.90
N SER A 411 0.80 3.59 26.60
CA SER A 411 0.35 4.99 26.58
C SER A 411 0.98 5.87 27.67
N GLY A 412 1.89 5.34 28.50
CA GLY A 412 2.58 6.12 29.54
C GLY A 412 1.79 6.36 30.82
N GLU A 413 0.67 5.66 31.03
CA GLU A 413 -0.13 5.75 32.26
C GLU A 413 0.07 4.54 33.16
N SER A 414 0.04 4.72 34.49
CA SER A 414 -0.01 3.60 35.44
C SER A 414 -1.24 2.72 35.16
N TYR A 415 -1.09 1.41 35.34
CA TYR A 415 -2.24 0.52 35.45
C TYR A 415 -3.20 1.02 36.53
N LYS A 416 -4.52 0.95 36.26
CA LYS A 416 -5.57 1.60 37.07
C LYS A 416 -6.29 0.63 38.00
N SER A 417 -5.89 -0.64 38.05
CA SER A 417 -6.50 -1.65 38.92
C SER A 417 -5.51 -2.72 39.36
N ALA A 418 -5.82 -3.42 40.45
CA ALA A 418 -5.06 -4.57 40.91
C ALA A 418 -5.00 -5.70 39.87
N SER A 419 -6.08 -5.91 39.11
CA SER A 419 -6.15 -6.93 38.05
C SER A 419 -5.22 -6.61 36.88
N SER A 420 -5.20 -5.36 36.40
CA SER A 420 -4.32 -4.93 35.32
C SER A 420 -2.85 -4.92 35.77
N CYS A 421 -2.58 -4.55 37.02
CA CYS A 421 -1.23 -4.63 37.58
C CYS A 421 -0.69 -6.06 37.66
N ALA A 422 -1.52 -7.03 38.06
CA ALA A 422 -1.13 -8.44 38.09
C ALA A 422 -0.88 -8.99 36.67
N GLN A 423 -1.75 -8.67 35.71
CA GLN A 423 -1.61 -9.22 34.35
C GLN A 423 -0.39 -8.66 33.60
N TYR A 424 -0.10 -7.36 33.75
CA TYR A 424 0.88 -6.68 32.90
C TYR A 424 2.13 -6.18 33.66
N GLY A 425 2.01 -5.92 34.96
CA GLY A 425 3.09 -5.43 35.81
C GLY A 425 3.88 -6.53 36.52
N GLU A 426 3.29 -7.70 36.76
CA GLU A 426 3.95 -8.79 37.51
C GLU A 426 5.21 -9.30 36.82
N LYS A 427 5.23 -9.33 35.48
CA LYS A 427 6.40 -9.75 34.69
C LYS A 427 7.65 -8.90 34.95
N HIS A 428 7.46 -7.70 35.50
CA HIS A 428 8.49 -6.72 35.82
C HIS A 428 8.65 -6.50 37.34
N GLY A 429 8.05 -7.36 38.16
CA GLY A 429 8.14 -7.30 39.62
C GLY A 429 7.29 -6.20 40.27
N CYS A 430 6.38 -5.57 39.52
CA CYS A 430 5.45 -4.57 40.07
C CYS A 430 4.34 -5.22 40.89
N LYS A 431 3.91 -4.52 41.94
CA LYS A 431 2.78 -4.91 42.78
C LYS A 431 1.81 -3.74 42.94
N TRP A 432 0.54 -4.08 43.10
CA TRP A 432 -0.51 -3.10 43.38
C TRP A 432 -0.41 -2.65 44.83
N ASP A 433 -0.24 -1.35 45.07
CA ASP A 433 -0.13 -0.78 46.43
C ASP A 433 -1.47 -0.27 46.99
N GLY A 434 -2.54 -0.33 46.20
CA GLY A 434 -3.86 0.24 46.53
C GLY A 434 -4.21 1.47 45.70
N SER A 435 -3.23 2.09 45.03
CA SER A 435 -3.40 3.30 44.22
C SER A 435 -2.72 3.23 42.85
N GLN A 436 -1.56 2.58 42.75
CA GLN A 436 -0.77 2.47 41.54
C GLN A 436 -0.03 1.13 41.47
N CYS A 437 0.44 0.79 40.27
CA CYS A 437 1.22 -0.42 40.02
C CYS A 437 2.71 -0.07 40.01
N ALA A 438 3.45 -0.42 41.05
CA ALA A 438 4.84 0.02 41.20
C ALA A 438 5.77 -1.11 41.67
N ILE A 439 7.07 -0.98 41.38
CA ILE A 439 8.08 -1.92 41.88
C ILE A 439 8.32 -1.63 43.36
N PRO A 440 8.08 -2.60 44.26
CA PRO A 440 8.30 -2.40 45.69
C PRO A 440 9.70 -1.90 45.98
N SER A 441 9.83 -0.81 46.73
CA SER A 441 11.12 -0.34 47.23
C SER A 441 11.68 -1.34 48.24
N LEU A 442 12.98 -1.64 48.14
CA LEU A 442 13.67 -2.60 49.02
C LEU A 442 13.96 -2.01 50.41
N VAL A 443 12.94 -1.61 51.19
CA VAL A 443 12.95 -1.40 52.65
C VAL A 443 11.47 -1.30 53.06
N GLU A 444 10.86 -2.02 54.01
CA GLU A 444 11.26 -2.41 55.38
C GLU A 444 10.57 -3.73 55.84
N ASN A 445 11.36 -4.60 56.46
CA ASN A 445 11.13 -5.32 57.73
C ASN A 445 12.55 -5.45 58.33
N ALA A 446 12.95 -5.13 59.56
CA ALA A 446 12.25 -4.97 60.85
C ALA A 446 11.10 -5.94 61.08
#